data_AF-A0A7X9PFN6-F1
#
_entry.id   AF-A0A7X9PFN6-F1
#
_cell.length_a   1.000
_cell.length_b   1.000
_cell.length_c   1.000
_cell.angle_alpha   90.00
_cell.angle_beta   90.00
_cell.angle_gamma   90.00
#
_symmetry.space_group_name_H-M   'P 1'
#
loop_
_entity.id
_entity.type
_entity.pdbx_description
1 polymer ?
#
loop_
_entity_poly.entity_id
_entity_poly.type
_entity_poly.pdbx_seq_one_letter_code
_entity_poly.pdbx_strand_id
1 'polypeptide(L)' 'MGIITSAMNWLLILVGILGVIGFVIAGIIYLTAAGDEDQIAKGKKAMIYSIVGVIVALLGVVIIQAVQGMLSGSRSDF' A
#
# COMPACT_ATOMS: atom_id res chain seq x y z
N MET A 1 22.29 7.51 -7.91
CA MET A 1 21.27 6.50 -7.54
C MET A 1 20.95 6.61 -6.03
N GLY A 2 20.45 7.77 -5.56
CA GLY A 2 20.22 7.96 -4.10
C GLY A 2 18.87 8.59 -3.74
N ILE A 3 18.23 9.27 -4.68
CA ILE A 3 17.02 10.06 -4.39
C ILE A 3 15.76 9.24 -4.66
N ILE A 4 15.69 8.51 -5.78
CA ILE A 4 14.51 7.72 -6.16
C ILE A 4 14.24 6.60 -5.12
N THR A 5 15.28 5.85 -4.74
CA THR A 5 15.15 4.77 -3.74
C THR A 5 14.80 5.32 -2.36
N SER A 6 15.41 6.45 -1.96
CA SER A 6 15.12 7.08 -0.65
C SER A 6 13.71 7.67 -0.60
N ALA A 7 13.29 8.38 -1.66
CA ALA A 7 11.94 8.93 -1.77
C ALA A 7 10.89 7.82 -1.78
N MET A 8 11.16 6.71 -2.48
CA MET A 8 10.27 5.55 -2.46
C MET A 8 10.21 4.90 -1.07
N ASN A 9 11.34 4.68 -0.40
CA ASN A 9 11.33 4.09 0.94
C ASN A 9 10.52 4.95 1.91
N TRP A 10 10.67 6.27 1.83
CA TRP A 10 9.86 7.22 2.61
C TRP A 10 8.37 7.14 2.26
N LEU A 11 8.03 7.08 0.97
CA LEU A 11 6.64 6.92 0.51
C LEU A 11 6.03 5.60 0.99
N LEU A 12 6.77 4.48 0.91
CA LEU A 12 6.31 3.16 1.34
C LEU A 12 6.05 3.11 2.85
N ILE A 13 6.94 3.72 3.66
CA ILE A 13 6.73 3.84 5.10
C ILE A 13 5.45 4.64 5.38
N LEU A 14 5.26 5.76 4.69
CA LEU A 14 4.08 6.62 4.86
C LEU A 14 2.79 5.89 4.46
N VAL A 15 2.79 5.20 3.32
CA VAL A 15 1.65 4.40 2.86
C VAL A 15 1.40 3.20 3.78
N GLY A 16 2.44 2.56 4.30
CA GLY A 16 2.32 1.48 5.28
C GLY A 16 1.61 1.95 6.55
N ILE A 17 2.02 3.10 7.10
CA ILE A 17 1.39 3.69 8.29
C ILE A 17 -0.07 4.05 7.99
N LEU A 18 -0.35 4.75 6.89
CA LEU A 18 -1.71 5.11 6.50
C LEU A 18 -2.60 3.88 6.25
N GLY A 19 -2.04 2.83 5.65
CA GLY A 19 -2.73 1.57 5.40
C GLY A 19 -3.13 0.86 6.69
N VAL A 20 -2.23 0.81 7.68
CA VAL A 20 -2.53 0.22 9.00
C VAL A 20 -3.59 1.04 9.73
N ILE A 21 -3.48 2.37 9.74
CA ILE A 21 -4.48 3.25 10.37
C ILE A 21 -5.85 3.06 9.73
N GLY A 22 -5.92 3.08 8.39
CA GLY A 22 -7.16 2.86 7.65
C GLY A 22 -7.77 1.49 7.94
N PHE A 23 -6.94 0.45 8.03
CA PHE A 23 -7.38 -0.90 8.38
C PHE A 23 -7.96 -0.97 9.79
N VAL A 24 -7.33 -0.34 10.77
CA VAL A 24 -7.84 -0.29 12.16
C VAL A 24 -9.17 0.45 12.22
N ILE A 25 -9.29 1.61 11.57
CA ILE A 25 -10.53 2.39 11.54
C ILE A 25 -11.66 1.58 10.90
N ALA A 26 -11.39 0.91 9.78
CA ALA A 26 -12.36 0.05 9.12
C ALA A 26 -12.81 -1.12 10.03
N GLY A 27 -11.86 -1.72 10.77
CA GLY A 27 -12.14 -2.76 11.75
C GLY A 27 -13.03 -2.27 12.89
N ILE A 28 -12.74 -1.10 13.46
CA ILE A 28 -13.58 -0.50 14.51
C ILE A 28 -14.99 -0.27 13.99
N ILE A 29 -15.16 0.39 12.84
CA ILE A 29 -16.48 0.66 12.25
C ILE A 29 -17.26 -0.63 12.04
N TYR A 30 -16.62 -1.66 11.48
CA TYR A 30 -17.25 -2.96 11.25
C TYR A 30 -17.67 -3.66 12.55
N LEU A 31 -16.83 -3.64 13.58
CA LEU A 31 -17.12 -4.25 14.88
C LEU A 31 -18.19 -3.48 15.67
N THR A 32 -18.22 -2.15 15.56
CA THR A 32 -19.18 -1.29 16.27
C THR A 32 -20.52 -1.14 15.56
N ALA A 33 -20.69 -1.72 14.37
CA ALA A 33 -21.89 -1.52 13.55
C ALA A 33 -23.18 -2.06 14.20
N ALA A 34 -23.10 -2.90 15.24
CA ALA A 34 -24.24 -3.32 16.08
C ALA A 34 -25.50 -3.80 15.33
N GLY A 35 -25.36 -4.32 14.11
CA GLY A 35 -26.46 -4.78 13.26
C GLY A 35 -27.00 -3.76 12.25
N ASP A 36 -26.45 -2.54 12.20
CA ASP A 36 -26.73 -1.55 11.15
C ASP A 36 -26.03 -1.96 9.84
N GLU A 37 -26.82 -2.41 8.87
CA GLU A 37 -26.34 -2.87 7.56
C GLU A 37 -25.53 -1.80 6.82
N ASP A 38 -25.84 -0.51 6.97
CA ASP A 38 -25.12 0.58 6.32
C ASP A 38 -23.71 0.75 6.91
N GLN A 39 -23.58 0.61 8.23
CA GLN A 39 -22.29 0.68 8.92
C GLN A 39 -21.44 -0.55 8.63
N ILE A 40 -22.05 -1.73 8.55
CA ILE A 40 -21.39 -2.98 8.13
C ILE A 40 -20.84 -2.82 6.71
N ALA A 41 -21.66 -2.31 5.78
CA ALA A 41 -21.26 -2.09 4.39
C ALA A 41 -20.11 -1.08 4.28
N LYS A 42 -20.18 0.04 5.01
CA LYS A 42 -19.10 1.05 5.07
C LYS A 42 -17.80 0.48 5.63
N GLY A 43 -17.86 -0.22 6.76
CA GLY A 43 -16.68 -0.85 7.38
C GLY A 43 -16.02 -1.85 6.43
N LYS A 44 -16.82 -2.71 5.79
CA LYS A 44 -16.32 -3.69 4.81
C LYS A 44 -15.68 -3.02 3.61
N LYS A 45 -16.29 -1.96 3.07
CA LYS A 45 -15.75 -1.19 1.95
C LYS A 45 -14.42 -0.51 2.31
N ALA A 46 -14.36 0.13 3.47
CA ALA A 46 -13.14 0.76 3.98
C ALA A 46 -12.00 -0.25 4.21
N MET A 47 -12.33 -1.45 4.67
CA MET A 47 -11.37 -2.53 4.87
C MET A 47 -10.79 -3.00 3.53
N ILE A 48 -11.64 -3.19 2.51
CA ILE A 48 -11.21 -3.54 1.15
C ILE A 48 -10.30 -2.45 0.59
N TYR A 49 -10.66 -1.16 0.70
CA TYR A 49 -9.80 -0.08 0.20
C TYR A 49 -8.44 -0.02 0.90
N SER A 50 -8.40 -0.27 2.20
CA SER A 50 -7.13 -0.32 2.95
C SER A 50 -6.24 -1.46 2.46
N ILE A 51 -6.80 -2.64 2.22
CA ILE A 51 -6.07 -3.79 1.66
C ILE A 51 -5.57 -3.50 0.25
N VAL A 52 -6.43 -2.95 -0.62
CA VAL A 52 -6.04 -2.58 -1.99
C VAL A 52 -4.93 -1.54 -1.99
N GLY A 53 -4.98 -0.54 -1.11
CA GLY A 53 -3.92 0.47 -0.97
C GLY A 53 -2.56 -0.15 -0.64
N VAL A 54 -2.52 -1.10 0.30
CA VAL A 54 -1.29 -1.83 0.65
C VAL A 54 -0.80 -2.67 -0.53
N ILE A 55 -1.68 -3.39 -1.23
CA ILE A 55 -1.31 -4.19 -2.41
C ILE A 55 -0.69 -3.30 -3.49
N VAL A 56 -1.32 -2.16 -3.80
CA VAL A 56 -0.80 -1.20 -4.80
C VAL A 56 0.57 -0.66 -4.40
N ALA A 57 0.78 -0.35 -3.12
CA ALA A 57 2.07 0.09 -2.61
C ALA A 57 3.17 -0.97 -2.82
N LEU A 58 2.86 -2.23 -2.51
CA LEU A 58 3.78 -3.36 -2.71
C LEU A 58 4.11 -3.59 -4.19
N LEU A 59 3.12 -3.46 -5.08
CA LEU A 59 3.36 -3.55 -6.52
C LEU A 59 4.32 -2.47 -7.03
N GLY A 60 4.25 -1.26 -6.47
CA GLY A 60 5.19 -0.19 -6.80
C GLY A 60 6.66 -0.59 -6.54
N VAL A 61 6.91 -1.32 -5.45
CA VAL A 61 8.26 -1.83 -5.12
C VAL A 61 8.75 -2.82 -6.17
N VAL A 62 7.89 -3.78 -6.53
CA VAL A 62 8.21 -4.84 -7.49
C VAL A 62 8.50 -4.23 -8.87
N ILE A 63 7.69 -3.27 -9.32
CA ILE A 63 7.88 -2.60 -10.61
C ILE A 63 9.23 -1.87 -10.63
N ILE A 64 9.58 -1.14 -9.57
CA ILE A 64 10.84 -0.40 -9.55
C ILE A 64 12.04 -1.34 -9.47
N GLN A 65 11.96 -2.44 -8.72
CA GLN A 65 12.99 -3.47 -8.73
C GLN A 65 13.15 -4.11 -10.11
N ALA A 66 12.04 -4.39 -10.82
CA ALA A 66 12.07 -4.90 -12.18
C ALA A 66 12.70 -3.91 -13.18
N VAL A 67 12.34 -2.63 -13.08
CA VAL A 67 12.92 -1.55 -13.89
C VAL A 67 14.40 -1.38 -13.58
N GLN A 68 14.81 -1.37 -12.31
CA GLN A 68 16.22 -1.32 -11.94
C GLN A 68 16.99 -2.54 -12.43
N GLY A 69 16.40 -3.74 -12.35
CA GLY A 69 16.97 -4.96 -12.90
C GLY A 69 17.21 -4.87 -14.40
N MET A 70 16.22 -4.41 -15.15
CA MET A 70 16.31 -4.22 -16.61
C MET A 70 17.31 -3.12 -17.00
N LEU A 71 17.34 -2.00 -16.26
CA LEU A 71 18.29 -0.91 -16.49
C LEU A 71 19.72 -1.28 -16.05
N SER A 72 19.88 -2.15 -15.05
CA SER A 72 21.18 -2.65 -14.61
C SER A 72 21.75 -3.73 -15.55
N GLY A 73 20.89 -4.55 -16.15
CA GLY A 73 21.26 -5.49 -17.21
C GLY A 73 21.65 -4.82 -18.54
N SER A 74 21.25 -3.56 -18.75
CA SER A 74 21.74 -2.72 -19.86
C SER A 74 23.10 -2.05 -19.58
N ARG A 75 23.64 -2.21 -18.36
CA ARG A 75 24.89 -1.58 -17.92
C ARG A 75 26.07 -2.55 -17.78
N SER A 76 25.86 -3.85 -18.04
CA SER A 76 26.96 -4.78 -18.30
C SER A 76 27.36 -4.67 -19.78
N ASP A 77 28.58 -4.17 -19.97
CA ASP A 77 29.48 -4.44 -21.08
C ASP A 77 29.48 -3.44 -22.26
N PHE A 78 30.15 -2.31 -22.02
CA PHE A 78 31.43 -2.11 -22.73
C PHE A 78 32.54 -2.83 -21.96
#